data_AF-A0A0R1NN71-F1
#
_entry.id   AF-A0A0R1NN71-F1
#
_cell.length_a   1.000
_cell.length_b   1.000
_cell.length_c   1.000
_cell.angle_alpha   90.00
_cell.angle_beta   90.00
_cell.angle_gamma   90.00
#
_symmetry.space_group_name_H-M   'P 1'
#
loop_
_entity.id
_entity.type
_entity.pdbx_description
1 polymer ?
#
loop_
_entity_poly.entity_id
_entity_poly.type
_entity_poly.pdbx_seq_one_letter_code
_entity_poly.pdbx_strand_id
1 'polypeptide(L)'
;MSKIESGSRKVSTDELKRISEIFEVSTDYLLGNTTDRNGHTPSWATNDDKKDLKRFLEENANGMTYGGEGLTDEEQKQVRRVLEGLFWDKQKQKDSRK
;
A
#
# COMPACT_ATOMS: atom_id res chain seq x y z
N MET A 1 -21.37 21.97 -8.12
CA MET A 1 -20.97 20.58 -7.85
C MET A 1 -20.96 19.83 -9.17
N SER A 2 -19.84 19.19 -9.52
CA SER A 2 -19.68 18.43 -10.77
C SER A 2 -20.64 17.22 -10.81
N LYS A 3 -20.97 16.74 -12.01
CA LYS A 3 -21.81 15.52 -12.19
C LYS A 3 -21.19 14.26 -11.54
N ILE A 4 -19.87 14.26 -11.42
CA ILE A 4 -19.10 13.20 -10.73
C ILE A 4 -19.30 13.32 -9.22
N GLU A 5 -19.13 14.53 -8.66
CA GLU A 5 -19.29 14.80 -7.22
C GLU A 5 -20.72 14.55 -6.75
N SER A 6 -21.72 14.81 -7.60
CA SER A 6 -23.13 14.52 -7.30
C SER A 6 -23.52 13.05 -7.49
N GLY A 7 -22.61 12.18 -7.94
CA GLY A 7 -22.88 10.76 -8.19
C GLY A 7 -23.75 10.47 -9.42
N SER A 8 -24.17 11.49 -10.16
CA SER A 8 -25.02 11.36 -11.35
C SER A 8 -24.32 10.72 -12.56
N ARG A 9 -22.98 10.66 -12.55
CA ARG A 9 -22.17 10.04 -13.59
C ARG A 9 -21.04 9.21 -12.99
N LYS A 10 -20.80 8.03 -13.55
CA LYS A 10 -19.63 7.21 -13.23
C LYS A 10 -18.34 7.85 -13.77
N VAL A 11 -17.25 7.65 -13.04
CA VAL A 11 -15.89 8.02 -13.45
C VAL A 11 -15.33 6.93 -14.35
N SER A 12 -14.76 7.28 -15.50
CA SER A 12 -14.04 6.31 -16.34
C SER A 12 -12.65 6.00 -15.77
N THR A 13 -12.06 4.89 -16.19
CA THR A 13 -10.71 4.49 -15.74
C THR A 13 -9.66 5.56 -16.07
N ASP A 14 -9.72 6.16 -17.26
CA ASP A 14 -8.79 7.23 -17.66
C ASP A 14 -8.93 8.49 -16.80
N GLU A 15 -10.17 8.84 -16.44
CA GLU A 15 -10.42 9.98 -15.55
C GLU A 15 -9.95 9.69 -14.14
N LEU A 16 -10.20 8.48 -13.62
CA LEU A 16 -9.71 8.06 -12.30
C LEU A 16 -8.18 8.15 -12.24
N LYS A 17 -7.49 7.70 -13.29
CA LYS A 17 -6.03 7.80 -13.40
C LYS A 17 -5.54 9.24 -13.46
N ARG A 18 -6.18 10.11 -14.26
CA ARG A 18 -5.81 11.54 -14.32
C ARG A 18 -6.02 12.23 -12.97
N ILE A 19 -7.11 11.91 -12.28
CA ILE A 19 -7.38 12.44 -10.94
C ILE A 19 -6.30 11.97 -9.97
N SER A 20 -5.89 10.69 -10.03
CA SER A 20 -4.84 10.15 -9.16
C SER A 20 -3.49 10.84 -9.42
N GLU A 21 -3.16 11.11 -10.68
CA GLU A 21 -1.97 11.89 -11.08
C GLU A 21 -2.02 13.34 -10.55
N ILE A 22 -3.16 14.02 -10.68
CA ILE A 22 -3.33 15.41 -10.20
C ILE A 22 -3.13 15.52 -8.68
N PHE A 23 -3.66 14.56 -7.93
CA PHE A 23 -3.56 14.55 -6.47
C PHE A 23 -2.33 13.84 -5.93
N GLU A 24 -1.48 13.30 -6.81
CA GLU A 24 -0.29 12.51 -6.45
C GLU A 24 -0.64 11.40 -5.44
N VAL A 25 -1.65 10.60 -5.78
CA VAL A 25 -2.11 9.44 -5.01
C VAL A 25 -2.30 8.23 -5.92
N SER A 26 -2.42 7.05 -5.33
CA SER A 26 -2.82 5.83 -6.03
C SER A 26 -4.32 5.83 -6.36
N THR A 27 -4.70 5.12 -7.42
CA THR A 27 -6.11 4.88 -7.73
C THR A 27 -6.80 4.08 -6.61
N ASP A 28 -6.08 3.16 -5.97
CA ASP A 28 -6.58 2.41 -4.81
C ASP A 28 -6.96 3.30 -3.62
N TYR A 29 -6.19 4.36 -3.38
CA TYR A 29 -6.52 5.35 -2.36
C TYR A 29 -7.81 6.09 -2.70
N LEU A 30 -7.97 6.54 -3.97
CA LEU A 30 -9.20 7.20 -4.42
C LEU A 30 -10.43 6.29 -4.34
N LEU A 31 -10.25 4.99 -4.54
CA LEU A 31 -11.31 3.99 -4.45
C LEU A 31 -11.59 3.54 -3.00
N GLY A 32 -10.80 3.99 -2.02
CA GLY A 32 -10.93 3.58 -0.62
C GLY A 32 -10.46 2.16 -0.32
N ASN A 33 -9.69 1.55 -1.24
CA ASN A 33 -9.08 0.24 -1.01
C ASN A 33 -7.90 0.32 -0.04
N THR A 34 -7.30 1.50 0.11
CA THR A 34 -6.13 1.74 0.96
C THR A 34 -6.32 3.00 1.81
N THR A 35 -5.65 3.04 2.97
CA THR A 35 -5.57 4.27 3.80
C THR A 35 -4.30 5.07 3.54
N ASP A 36 -3.31 4.45 2.89
CA ASP A 36 -2.09 5.11 2.44
C ASP A 36 -2.28 5.71 1.04
N ARG A 37 -1.76 6.93 0.85
CA ARG A 37 -1.84 7.68 -0.42
C ARG A 37 -1.17 6.94 -1.56
N ASN A 38 -0.12 6.18 -1.30
CA ASN A 38 0.66 5.47 -2.32
C ASN A 38 0.14 4.05 -2.57
N GLY A 39 -0.90 3.60 -1.85
CA GLY A 39 -1.55 2.32 -2.08
C GLY A 39 -0.97 1.15 -1.27
N HIS A 40 -0.13 1.43 -0.28
CA HIS A 40 0.65 0.41 0.44
C HIS A 40 -0.07 -0.23 1.62
N THR A 41 -0.96 0.50 2.27
CA THR A 41 -1.67 0.07 3.48
C THR A 41 -3.15 -0.17 3.19
N PRO A 42 -3.65 -1.41 3.28
CA PRO A 42 -5.06 -1.71 3.04
C PRO A 42 -6.01 -0.93 3.95
N SER A 43 -7.24 -0.70 3.50
CA SER A 43 -8.23 0.08 4.27
C SER A 43 -8.81 -0.65 5.48
N TRP A 44 -8.76 -1.99 5.49
CA TRP A 44 -9.16 -2.82 6.62
C TRP A 44 -8.10 -2.90 7.72
N ALA A 45 -6.87 -2.46 7.46
CA ALA A 45 -5.76 -2.59 8.40
C ALA A 45 -5.98 -1.70 9.64
N THR A 46 -5.89 -2.32 10.82
CA THR A 46 -6.00 -1.63 12.10
C THR A 46 -4.70 -0.91 12.47
N ASN A 47 -4.74 -0.06 13.51
CA ASN A 47 -3.53 0.60 14.01
C ASN A 47 -2.51 -0.40 14.57
N ASP A 48 -2.96 -1.53 15.11
CA ASP A 48 -2.05 -2.55 15.63
C ASP A 48 -1.39 -3.33 14.47
N ASP A 49 -2.12 -3.62 13.38
CA ASP A 49 -1.52 -4.21 12.17
C ASP A 49 -0.42 -3.31 11.59
N LYS A 50 -0.60 -1.98 11.62
CA LYS A 50 0.42 -1.02 11.16
C LYS A 50 1.68 -1.04 12.04
N LYS A 51 1.52 -1.19 13.36
CA LYS A 51 2.66 -1.34 14.28
C LYS A 51 3.38 -2.68 14.05
N ASP A 52 2.63 -3.74 13.85
CA ASP A 52 3.16 -5.08 13.58
C ASP A 52 3.91 -5.11 12.24
N LEU A 53 3.39 -4.45 11.21
CA LEU A 53 4.09 -4.26 9.93
C LEU A 53 5.41 -3.51 10.15
N LYS A 54 5.40 -2.41 10.89
CA LYS A 54 6.62 -1.63 11.17
C LYS A 54 7.68 -2.50 11.86
N ARG A 55 7.30 -3.23 12.91
CA ARG A 55 8.21 -4.16 13.61
C ARG A 55 8.72 -5.24 12.67
N PHE A 56 7.84 -5.86 11.88
CA PHE A 56 8.20 -6.87 10.90
C PHE A 56 9.22 -6.37 9.87
N LEU A 57 9.02 -5.17 9.32
CA LEU A 57 9.96 -4.56 8.38
C LEU A 57 11.28 -4.18 9.05
N GLU A 58 11.26 -3.68 10.29
CA GLU A 58 12.49 -3.38 11.03
C GLU A 58 13.32 -4.63 11.32
N GLU A 59 12.68 -5.76 11.62
CA GLU A 59 13.33 -7.04 11.89
C GLU A 59 13.82 -7.76 10.63
N ASN A 60 13.11 -7.60 9.50
CA ASN A 60 13.34 -8.42 8.30
C ASN A 60 13.91 -7.65 7.11
N ALA A 61 13.72 -6.33 7.02
CA ALA A 61 14.25 -5.54 5.92
C ALA A 61 15.57 -4.84 6.29
N ASN A 62 15.64 -4.30 7.51
CA ASN A 62 16.84 -3.57 7.96
C ASN A 62 17.99 -4.56 8.18
N GLY A 63 19.16 -4.28 7.62
CA GLY A 63 20.34 -5.13 7.77
C GLY A 63 20.38 -6.33 6.82
N MET A 64 19.43 -6.45 5.87
CA MET A 64 19.60 -7.38 4.76
C MET A 64 20.83 -7.02 3.91
N THR A 65 21.60 -8.05 3.59
CA THR A 65 22.75 -8.00 2.68
C THR A 65 22.52 -8.98 1.54
N TYR A 66 23.08 -8.68 0.37
CA TYR A 66 23.09 -9.58 -0.77
C TYR A 66 24.53 -9.88 -1.14
N GLY A 67 24.92 -11.15 -1.12
CA GLY A 67 26.32 -11.55 -1.36
C GLY A 67 27.31 -11.05 -0.29
N GLY A 68 26.84 -10.68 0.89
CA GLY A 68 27.66 -10.06 1.95
C GLY A 68 27.84 -8.55 1.80
N GLU A 69 27.31 -7.94 0.74
CA GLU A 69 27.29 -6.49 0.54
C GLU A 69 25.98 -5.88 1.05
N GLY A 70 26.07 -4.67 1.58
CA GLY A 70 24.89 -3.88 1.94
C GLY A 70 24.07 -3.55 0.70
N LEU A 71 22.75 -3.63 0.83
CA LEU A 71 21.84 -3.22 -0.25
C LEU A 71 21.86 -1.70 -0.43
N THR A 72 21.74 -1.26 -1.69
CA THR A 72 21.50 0.15 -2.02
C THR A 72 20.12 0.62 -1.52
N ASP A 73 19.91 1.94 -1.44
CA ASP A 73 18.62 2.50 -1.01
C ASP A 73 17.45 2.02 -1.87
N GLU A 74 17.66 1.87 -3.18
CA GLU A 74 16.61 1.40 -4.10
C GLU A 74 16.30 -0.10 -3.91
N GLU A 75 17.33 -0.93 -3.73
CA GLU A 75 17.14 -2.36 -3.42
C GLU A 75 16.47 -2.54 -2.05
N GLN A 76 16.88 -1.76 -1.04
CA GLN A 76 16.23 -1.73 0.27
C GLN A 76 14.74 -1.36 0.16
N LYS A 77 14.39 -0.37 -0.67
CA LYS A 77 12.98 -0.02 -0.93
C LYS A 77 12.23 -1.13 -1.65
N GLN A 78 12.86 -1.86 -2.57
CA GLN A 78 12.23 -2.99 -3.25
C GLN A 78 11.97 -4.15 -2.29
N VAL A 79 12.96 -4.51 -1.47
CA VAL A 79 12.82 -5.54 -0.42
C VAL A 79 11.69 -5.18 0.52
N ARG A 80 11.65 -3.94 1.03
CA ARG A 80 10.56 -3.46 1.90
C ARG A 80 9.19 -3.61 1.25
N ARG A 81 9.04 -3.26 -0.03
CA ARG A 81 7.78 -3.40 -0.78
C ARG A 81 7.33 -4.85 -0.89
N VAL A 82 8.24 -5.78 -1.16
CA VAL A 82 7.92 -7.22 -1.26
C VAL A 82 7.51 -7.78 0.10
N LEU A 83 8.25 -7.43 1.16
CA LEU A 83 7.95 -7.88 2.52
C LEU A 83 6.62 -7.33 3.03
N GLU A 84 6.32 -6.06 2.75
CA GLU A 84 5.04 -5.44 3.10
C GLU A 84 3.86 -6.14 2.41
N GLY A 85 3.96 -6.43 1.11
CA GLY A 85 2.93 -7.18 0.39
C GLY A 85 2.69 -8.56 1.01
N LEU A 86 3.78 -9.29 1.30
CA LEU A 86 3.71 -10.61 1.95
C LEU A 86 3.03 -10.53 3.33
N PHE A 87 3.33 -9.49 4.11
CA PHE A 87 2.72 -9.29 5.43
C PHE A 87 1.21 -9.14 5.34
N TRP A 88 0.71 -8.26 4.46
CA TRP A 88 -0.72 -8.02 4.30
C TRP A 88 -1.46 -9.26 3.77
N ASP A 89 -0.86 -10.02 2.84
CA ASP A 89 -1.43 -11.27 2.35
C ASP A 89 -1.59 -12.31 3.46
N LYS A 90 -0.62 -12.38 4.39
CA LYS A 90 -0.70 -13.28 5.55
C LYS A 90 -1.76 -12.82 6.55
N GLN A 91 -1.87 -11.51 6.78
CA GLN A 91 -2.86 -10.96 7.72
C GLN A 91 -4.28 -11.15 7.20
N LYS A 92 -4.53 -10.87 5.92
CA LYS A 92 -5.81 -11.12 5.26
C LYS A 92 -6.23 -12.59 5.33
N GLN A 93 -5.30 -13.53 5.17
CA GLN A 93 -5.57 -14.96 5.29
C GLN A 93 -5.96 -15.36 6.73
N LYS A 94 -5.34 -14.78 7.75
CA LYS A 94 -5.70 -15.04 9.15
C LYS A 94 -7.11 -14.55 9.45
N ASP A 95 -7.46 -13.35 8.99
CA ASP A 95 -8.79 -12.78 9.19
C ASP A 95 -9.86 -13.56 8.43
N SER A 96 -9.57 -14.04 7.20
CA SER A 96 -10.51 -14.86 6.43
C SER A 96 -10.81 -16.24 7.03
N ARG A 97 -10.02 -16.68 8.02
CA ARG A 97 -10.17 -17.98 8.70
C ARG A 97 -10.83 -17.88 10.07
N LYS A 98 -11.14 -16.66 10.54
CA LYS A 98 -11.95 -16.42 11.74
C LYS A 98 -13.42 -16.32 11.38
#